data_AF-A0A640WE01-F1
#
_entry.id   AF-A0A640WE01-F1
#
_cell.length_a   1.000
_cell.length_b   1.000
_cell.length_c   1.000
_cell.angle_alpha   90.00
_cell.angle_beta   90.00
_cell.angle_gamma   90.00
#
_symmetry.space_group_name_H-M   'P 1'
#
loop_
_entity.id
_entity.type
_entity.pdbx_description
1 polymer ?
#
loop_
_entity_poly.entity_id
_entity_poly.type
_entity_poly.pdbx_seq_one_letter_code
_entity_poly.pdbx_strand_id
1 'polypeptide(L)' 'MRLATQWIAERQVSIEQVAERLGYGSQAAFSRAFKRATGRTPGAVRSH' A
#
# COMPACT_ATOMS: atom_id res chain seq x y z
N MET A 1 7.31 6.00 2.93
CA MET A 1 5.97 5.51 3.36
C MET A 1 4.88 6.56 3.28
N ARG A 2 5.14 7.86 3.54
CA ARG A 2 4.15 8.94 3.35
C ARG A 2 3.55 9.00 1.94
N LEU A 3 4.39 8.84 0.91
CA LEU A 3 3.98 8.77 -0.51
C LEU A 3 3.06 7.57 -0.82
N ALA A 4 3.31 6.41 -0.20
CA ALA A 4 2.46 5.23 -0.40
C ALA A 4 1.06 5.44 0.18
N THR A 5 0.97 6.08 1.35
CA THR A 5 -0.31 6.43 1.96
C THR A 5 -1.11 7.42 1.11
N GLN A 6 -0.46 8.44 0.54
CA GLN A 6 -1.12 9.38 -0.37
C GLN A 6 -1.61 8.71 -1.67
N TRP A 7 -0.80 7.82 -2.27
CA TRP A 7 -1.22 7.12 -3.48
C TRP A 7 -2.40 6.16 -3.25
N ILE A 8 -2.46 5.50 -2.10
CA ILE A 8 -3.58 4.63 -1.74
C ILE A 8 -4.86 5.44 -1.45
N ALA A 9 -4.72 6.67 -0.92
CA ALA A 9 -5.85 7.53 -0.59
C ALA A 9 -6.39 8.34 -1.79
N GLU A 10 -5.51 8.89 -2.64
CA GLU A 10 -5.90 9.79 -3.73
C GLU A 10 -6.10 9.10 -5.08
N ARG A 11 -5.59 7.87 -5.26
CA ARG A 11 -5.70 7.16 -6.54
C ARG A 11 -6.33 5.78 -6.38
N GLN A 12 -7.21 5.47 -7.33
CA GLN A 12 -7.79 4.15 -7.64
C GLN A 12 -6.74 3.07 -8.03
N VAL A 13 -5.47 3.25 -7.67
CA VAL A 13 -4.38 2.34 -8.02
C VAL A 13 -4.47 1.12 -7.11
N SER A 14 -4.39 -0.08 -7.68
CA SER A 14 -4.47 -1.31 -6.89
C SER A 14 -3.26 -1.44 -5.97
N ILE A 15 -3.45 -2.07 -4.81
CA ILE A 15 -2.36 -2.31 -3.84
C ILE A 15 -1.24 -3.13 -4.50
N GLU A 16 -1.59 -3.98 -5.45
CA GLU A 16 -0.66 -4.76 -6.27
C GLU A 16 0.21 -3.86 -7.17
N GLN A 17 -0.37 -2.90 -7.88
CA GLN A 17 0.38 -1.93 -8.69
C GLN A 17 1.32 -1.07 -7.84
N VAL A 18 0.89 -0.69 -6.62
CA VAL A 18 1.76 0.02 -5.67
C VAL A 18 2.91 -0.88 -5.22
N ALA A 19 2.65 -2.16 -4.98
CA ALA A 19 3.67 -3.13 -4.60
C ALA A 19 4.72 -3.34 -5.70
N GLU A 20 4.30 -3.49 -6.96
CA GLU A 20 5.22 -3.58 -8.11
C GLU A 20 6.06 -2.31 -8.27
N ARG A 21 5.43 -1.13 -8.26
CA ARG A 21 6.14 0.15 -8.43
C ARG A 21 7.17 0.42 -7.34
N LEU A 22 6.95 -0.11 -6.14
CA LEU A 22 7.86 0.02 -5.01
C LEU A 22 8.87 -1.12 -4.92
N GLY A 23 8.83 -2.10 -5.83
CA GLY A 23 9.78 -3.21 -5.88
C GLY A 23 9.51 -4.34 -4.87
N TYR A 24 8.31 -4.43 -4.29
CA TYR A 24 7.97 -5.48 -3.32
C TYR A 24 7.62 -6.82 -3.96
N GLY A 25 7.49 -6.90 -5.29
CA GLY A 25 7.26 -8.13 -6.06
C GLY A 25 5.92 -8.83 -5.82
N SER A 26 5.19 -8.50 -4.76
CA SER A 26 3.85 -9.00 -4.48
C SER A 26 3.09 -8.10 -3.52
N GLN A 27 1.76 -8.09 -3.65
CA GLN A 27 0.85 -7.40 -2.73
C GLN A 27 1.06 -7.85 -1.27
N ALA A 28 1.35 -9.13 -1.03
CA ALA A 28 1.52 -9.68 0.32
C ALA A 28 2.80 -9.17 1.01
N ALA A 29 3.90 -9.05 0.26
CA ALA A 29 5.14 -8.46 0.77
C ALA A 29 4.94 -6.97 1.11
N PHE A 30 4.31 -6.22 0.21
CA PHE A 30 3.98 -4.81 0.45
C PHE A 30 3.03 -4.64 1.64
N SER A 31 1.95 -5.44 1.75
CA SER A 31 0.98 -5.32 2.84
C SER A 31 1.62 -5.56 4.21
N ARG A 32 2.57 -6.50 4.31
CA ARG A 32 3.35 -6.73 5.53
C ARG A 32 4.24 -5.55 5.87
N ALA A 33 4.99 -5.03 4.90
CA ALA A 33 5.86 -3.86 5.08
C ALA A 33 5.07 -2.59 5.43
N PHE A 34 3.95 -2.37 4.73
CA PHE A 34 3.05 -1.24 4.95
C PHE A 34 2.43 -1.32 6.34
N LYS A 35 1.87 -2.47 6.75
CA LYS A 35 1.34 -2.65 8.11
C LYS A 35 2.40 -2.40 9.18
N ARG A 36 3.64 -2.85 8.97
CA ARG A 36 4.76 -2.61 9.91
C ARG A 36 5.10 -1.11 10.01
N ALA A 37 5.00 -0.38 8.91
CA ALA A 37 5.38 1.03 8.85
C ALA A 37 4.25 2.01 9.22
N THR A 38 2.99 1.67 8.96
CA THR A 38 1.82 2.55 9.14
C THR A 38 0.86 2.07 10.22
N GLY A 39 1.07 0.86 10.76
CA GLY A 39 0.18 0.23 11.74
C GLY A 39 -1.13 -0.33 11.16
N ARG A 40 -1.47 -0.03 9.91
CA ARG A 40 -2.73 -0.42 9.25
C ARG A 40 -2.46 -1.13 7.93
N THR A 41 -3.35 -2.01 7.48
CA THR A 41 -3.22 -2.65 6.17
C THR A 41 -3.59 -1.67 5.04
N PRO A 42 -3.01 -1.79 3.83
CA PRO A 42 -3.37 -0.94 2.69
C PRO A 42 -4.86 -1.01 2.35
N GLY A 43 -5.48 -2.19 2.47
CA GLY A 43 -6.93 -2.37 2.27
C GLY A 43 -7.78 -1.58 3.26
N ALA A 44 -7.35 -1.47 4.52
CA ALA A 44 -8.04 -0.69 5.55
C ALA A 44 -7.90 0.84 5.36
N VAL A 45 -7.04 1.30 4.45
CA VAL A 45 -6.91 2.71 4.05
C VAL A 45 -7.80 3.02 2.83
N ARG A 46 -8.13 2.02 2.01
CA ARG A 46 -8.93 2.18 0.76
C ARG A 46 -10.44 2.23 1.00
N SER A 47 -10.93 1.66 2.10
CA SER A 47 -12.37 1.56 2.40
C SER A 47 -13.00 2.84 2.99
N HIS A 48 -12.34 3.99 2.88
CA HIS A 48 -12.78 5.26 3.47
C HIS A 48 -13.16 6.28 2.40
#